data_AF-A0A9E3EGF8-F1
#
_entry.id   AF-A0A9E3EGF8-F1
#
_cell.length_a   1.000
_cell.length_b   1.000
_cell.length_c   1.000
_cell.angle_alpha   90.00
_cell.angle_beta   90.00
_cell.angle_gamma   90.00
#
_symmetry.space_group_name_H-M   'P 1'
#
loop_
_entity.id
_entity.type
_entity.pdbx_description
1 polymer ?
#
loop_
_entity_poly.entity_id
_entity_poly.type
_entity_poly.pdbx_seq_one_letter_code
_entity_poly.pdbx_strand_id
1 'polypeptide(L)'
;DFFDFSIYLDADEDDLYTWYVERFMRLRETAFRDPRSFFRRFAELSEEQARETAEDIWRSINLLNLRENILPTRQRADLILRKGAAHEIVEVALRRL
;
A
#
# COMPACT_ATOMS: atom_id res chain seq x y z
N ASP A 1 -6.05 23.59 10.52
CA ASP A 1 -5.86 23.30 9.09
C ASP A 1 -4.68 24.07 8.57
N PHE A 2 -3.67 23.37 8.02
CA PHE A 2 -2.43 23.94 7.48
C PHE A 2 -2.16 23.49 6.03
N PHE A 3 -3.14 22.81 5.41
CA PHE A 3 -3.01 22.32 4.04
C PHE A 3 -3.89 23.18 3.13
N ASP A 4 -3.29 23.72 2.07
CA ASP A 4 -4.01 24.49 1.05
C ASP A 4 -4.74 23.58 0.04
N PHE A 5 -4.24 22.35 -0.15
CA PHE A 5 -4.83 21.34 -1.01
C PHE A 5 -4.35 19.94 -0.59
N SER A 6 -5.23 18.95 -0.71
CA SER A 6 -4.98 17.57 -0.30
C SER A 6 -5.46 16.56 -1.35
N ILE A 7 -4.63 15.54 -1.59
CA ILE A 7 -4.91 14.48 -2.57
C ILE A 7 -4.97 13.14 -1.84
N TYR A 8 -6.02 12.37 -2.09
CA TYR A 8 -6.15 10.98 -1.66
C TYR A 8 -6.02 10.04 -2.86
N LEU A 9 -5.10 9.09 -2.78
CA LEU A 9 -4.98 8.01 -3.77
C LEU A 9 -5.80 6.82 -3.30
N ASP A 10 -6.84 6.48 -4.05
CA ASP A 10 -7.77 5.39 -3.75
C ASP A 10 -7.54 4.20 -4.69
N ALA A 11 -7.89 3.00 -4.25
CA ALA A 11 -7.89 1.77 -5.04
C ALA A 11 -8.69 0.70 -4.29
N ASP A 12 -9.09 -0.38 -4.97
CA ASP A 12 -9.73 -1.50 -4.29
C ASP A 12 -8.74 -2.22 -3.37
N GLU A 13 -9.23 -2.76 -2.25
CA GLU A 13 -8.38 -3.42 -1.26
C GLU A 13 -7.61 -4.62 -1.84
N ASP A 14 -8.22 -5.34 -2.79
CA ASP A 14 -7.61 -6.48 -3.48
C ASP A 14 -6.44 -6.04 -4.39
N ASP A 15 -6.56 -4.88 -5.04
CA ASP A 15 -5.48 -4.29 -5.82
C ASP A 15 -4.34 -3.83 -4.92
N LEU A 16 -4.66 -3.13 -3.82
CA LEU A 16 -3.67 -2.68 -2.83
C LEU A 16 -2.92 -3.86 -2.21
N TYR A 17 -3.63 -4.94 -1.89
CA TYR A 17 -3.06 -6.19 -1.40
C TYR A 17 -2.07 -6.77 -2.41
N THR A 18 -2.50 -6.91 -3.67
CA THR A 18 -1.69 -7.47 -4.76
C THR A 18 -0.40 -6.66 -4.92
N TRP A 19 -0.51 -5.34 -5.02
CA TRP A 19 0.64 -4.45 -5.15
C TRP A 19 1.58 -4.52 -3.94
N TYR A 20 1.02 -4.66 -2.73
CA TYR A 20 1.81 -4.79 -1.52
C TYR A 20 2.65 -6.08 -1.54
N VAL A 21 2.03 -7.22 -1.83
CA VAL A 21 2.70 -8.52 -1.86
C VAL A 21 3.75 -8.56 -2.97
N GLU A 22 3.41 -8.13 -4.19
CA GLU A 22 4.35 -8.07 -5.31
C GLU A 22 5.56 -7.18 -4.99
N ARG A 23 5.33 -6.01 -4.39
CA ARG A 23 6.42 -5.12 -3.96
C ARG A 23 7.28 -5.78 -2.88
N PHE A 24 6.68 -6.46 -1.91
CA PHE A 24 7.42 -7.17 -0.86
C PHE A 24 8.34 -8.22 -1.47
N MET A 25 7.83 -9.04 -2.39
CA MET A 25 8.61 -10.08 -3.06
C MET A 25 9.74 -9.49 -3.91
N ARG A 26 9.48 -8.40 -4.64
CA ARG A 26 10.52 -7.71 -5.41
C ARG A 26 11.62 -7.12 -4.52
N LEU A 27 11.26 -6.56 -3.37
CA LEU A 27 12.22 -6.02 -2.40
C LEU A 27 13.03 -7.14 -1.72
N ARG A 28 12.42 -8.30 -1.47
CA ARG A 28 13.09 -9.51 -0.96
C ARG A 28 14.27 -9.92 -1.84
N GLU A 29 14.10 -9.88 -3.15
CA GLU A 29 15.13 -10.26 -4.12
C GLU A 29 16.26 -9.24 -4.26
N THR A 30 16.01 -7.99 -3.82
CA THR A 30 16.89 -6.84 -4.06
C THR A 30 17.30 -6.15 -2.75
N ALA A 31 16.57 -5.10 -2.35
CA ALA A 31 16.92 -4.21 -1.25
C ALA A 31 17.02 -4.91 0.12
N PHE A 32 16.31 -6.02 0.34
CA PHE A 32 16.40 -6.76 1.60
C PHE A 32 17.71 -7.55 1.71
N ARG A 33 18.40 -7.84 0.60
CA ARG A 33 19.68 -8.57 0.63
C ARG A 33 20.87 -7.72 1.07
N ASP A 34 20.73 -6.38 1.17
CA ASP A 34 21.77 -5.55 1.81
C ASP A 34 21.94 -6.01 3.27
N PRO A 35 23.15 -6.40 3.71
CA PRO A 35 23.41 -6.82 5.08
C PRO A 35 22.98 -5.80 6.17
N ARG A 36 22.88 -4.51 5.81
CA ARG A 36 22.46 -3.41 6.68
C ARG A 36 20.95 -3.18 6.64
N SER A 37 20.21 -3.88 5.78
CA SER A 37 18.76 -3.76 5.69
C SER A 37 18.10 -4.29 6.95
N PHE A 38 17.23 -3.50 7.57
CA PHE A 38 16.37 -3.96 8.66
C PHE A 38 15.53 -5.20 8.26
N PHE A 39 15.25 -5.34 6.97
CA PHE A 39 14.43 -6.38 6.39
C PHE A 39 15.22 -7.62 5.94
N ARG A 40 16.52 -7.68 6.22
CA ARG A 40 17.40 -8.80 5.80
C ARG A 40 16.88 -10.18 6.18
N ARG A 41 16.28 -10.31 7.36
CA ARG A 41 15.65 -11.56 7.83
C ARG A 41 14.61 -12.12 6.84
N PHE A 42 13.93 -11.28 6.06
CA PHE A 42 12.95 -11.73 5.08
C PHE A 42 13.59 -12.20 3.77
N ALA A 43 14.83 -11.78 3.47
CA ALA A 43 15.59 -12.25 2.31
C ALA A 43 16.02 -13.72 2.44
N GLU A 44 16.09 -14.23 3.67
CA GLU A 44 16.52 -15.60 4.00
C GLU A 44 15.36 -16.60 4.02
N LEU A 45 14.11 -16.13 4.04
CA LEU A 45 12.91 -16.97 3.95
C LEU A 45 12.80 -17.63 2.57
N SER A 46 12.16 -18.79 2.49
CA SER A 46 11.71 -19.34 1.21
C SER A 46 10.70 -18.40 0.53
N GLU A 47 10.46 -18.57 -0.76
CA GLU A 47 9.48 -17.75 -1.47
C GLU A 47 8.07 -17.87 -0.86
N GLU A 48 7.67 -19.10 -0.54
CA GLU A 48 6.39 -19.42 0.11
C GLU A 48 6.28 -18.75 1.49
N GLN A 49 7.29 -18.94 2.35
CA GLN A 49 7.33 -18.31 3.67
C GLN A 49 7.31 -16.79 3.60
N ALA A 50 8.02 -16.21 2.63
CA ALA A 50 8.04 -14.78 2.44
C ALA A 50 6.68 -14.24 1.98
N ARG A 51 5.98 -14.99 1.12
CA ARG A 51 4.63 -14.65 0.69
C ARG A 51 3.67 -14.70 1.89
N GLU A 52 3.64 -15.81 2.63
CA GLU A 52 2.81 -15.94 3.85
C GLU A 52 3.09 -14.79 4.83
N THR A 53 4.37 -14.48 5.07
CA THR A 53 4.78 -13.35 5.92
C THR A 53 4.25 -12.02 5.39
N ALA A 54 4.34 -11.76 4.09
CA ALA A 54 3.83 -10.54 3.48
C ALA A 54 2.31 -10.42 3.67
N GLU A 55 1.59 -11.52 3.42
CA GLU A 55 0.14 -11.55 3.58
C GLU A 55 -0.29 -11.34 5.04
N ASP A 56 0.43 -11.93 5.99
CA ASP A 56 0.17 -11.73 7.42
C ASP A 56 0.42 -10.30 7.85
N ILE A 57 1.51 -9.67 7.40
CA ILE A 57 1.77 -8.24 7.65
C ILE A 57 0.68 -7.38 7.01
N TRP A 58 0.24 -7.71 5.79
CA TRP A 58 -0.86 -7.00 5.15
C TRP A 58 -2.13 -7.07 6.00
N ARG A 59 -2.59 -8.28 6.36
CA ARG A 59 -3.84 -8.49 7.09
C ARG A 59 -3.82 -7.88 8.49
N SER A 60 -2.72 -8.09 9.23
CA SER A 60 -2.63 -7.73 10.65
C SER A 60 -2.18 -6.30 10.92
N ILE A 61 -1.58 -5.62 9.92
CA ILE A 61 -1.04 -4.27 10.11
C ILE A 61 -1.61 -3.31 9.07
N ASN A 62 -1.35 -3.56 7.79
CA ASN A 62 -1.64 -2.55 6.75
C ASN A 62 -3.14 -2.41 6.46
N LEU A 63 -3.87 -3.52 6.40
CA LEU A 63 -5.31 -3.52 6.13
C LEU A 63 -6.10 -2.93 7.30
N LEU A 64 -5.74 -3.27 8.54
CA LEU A 64 -6.33 -2.64 9.72
C LEU A 64 -6.06 -1.13 9.72
N ASN A 65 -4.82 -0.72 9.47
CA ASN A 65 -4.48 0.69 9.40
C ASN A 65 -5.22 1.41 8.25
N LEU A 66 -5.36 0.77 7.10
CA LEU A 66 -6.14 1.30 5.98
C LEU A 66 -7.59 1.56 6.41
N ARG A 67 -8.27 0.56 6.94
CA ARG A 67 -9.69 0.64 7.29
C ARG A 67 -9.97 1.58 8.47
N GLU A 68 -9.13 1.55 9.49
CA GLU A 68 -9.39 2.25 10.75
C GLU A 68 -8.87 3.70 10.76
N ASN A 69 -7.77 3.99 10.04
CA ASN A 69 -7.07 5.26 10.18
C ASN A 69 -6.96 6.04 8.86
N ILE A 70 -6.75 5.38 7.73
CA ILE A 70 -6.50 6.06 6.45
C ILE A 70 -7.81 6.31 5.69
N LEU A 71 -8.57 5.27 5.40
CA LEU A 71 -9.83 5.33 4.64
C LEU A 71 -10.86 6.32 5.21
N PRO A 72 -11.04 6.46 6.55
CA PRO A 72 -11.95 7.45 7.11
C PRO A 72 -11.57 8.90 6.76
N THR A 73 -10.31 9.16 6.40
CA THR A 73 -9.85 10.49 5.99
C THR A 73 -10.10 10.80 4.51
N ARG A 74 -10.46 9.81 3.69
CA ARG A 74 -10.68 9.95 2.23
C ARG A 74 -11.59 11.13 1.89
N GLN A 75 -12.71 11.23 2.60
CA GLN A 75 -13.72 12.28 2.36
C GLN A 75 -13.28 13.67 2.78
N ARG A 76 -12.11 13.81 3.44
CA ARG A 76 -11.53 15.11 3.80
C ARG A 76 -10.68 15.69 2.66
N ALA A 77 -10.21 14.87 1.71
CA ALA A 77 -9.38 15.32 0.61
C ALA A 77 -10.10 16.26 -0.37
N ASP A 78 -9.34 17.13 -1.02
CA ASP A 78 -9.85 18.04 -2.06
C ASP A 78 -9.93 17.34 -3.42
N LEU A 79 -9.02 16.40 -3.66
CA LEU A 79 -8.98 15.56 -4.85
C LEU A 79 -8.82 14.09 -4.47
N ILE A 80 -9.66 13.23 -5.02
CA ILE A 80 -9.52 11.78 -4.94
C ILE A 80 -9.18 11.25 -6.33
N LEU A 81 -8.07 10.52 -6.43
CA LEU A 81 -7.66 9.82 -7.65
C LEU A 81 -7.80 8.32 -7.39
N ARG A 82 -8.74 7.66 -8.08
CA ARG A 82 -8.93 6.22 -7.96
C ARG A 82 -8.10 5.51 -9.02
N LYS A 83 -7.30 4.55 -8.56
CA LYS A 83 -6.46 3.69 -9.40
C LYS A 83 -7.19 2.40 -9.74
N GLY A 84 -6.98 1.91 -10.97
CA GLY A 84 -7.29 0.54 -11.36
C GLY A 84 -6.10 -0.39 -11.14
N ALA A 85 -6.30 -1.69 -11.36
CA ALA A 85 -5.36 -2.76 -11.06
C ALA A 85 -3.96 -2.59 -11.69
N ALA A 86 -3.85 -1.96 -12.87
CA ALA A 86 -2.56 -1.69 -13.54
C ALA A 86 -1.97 -0.31 -13.20
N HIS A 87 -2.40 0.27 -12.07
CA HIS A 87 -2.00 1.57 -11.53
C HIS A 87 -2.39 2.81 -12.34
N GLU A 88 -3.17 2.65 -13.40
CA GLU A 88 -3.78 3.75 -14.13
C GLU A 88 -4.83 4.47 -13.28
N ILE A 89 -5.04 5.77 -13.53
CA ILE A 89 -6.14 6.50 -12.91
C ILE A 89 -7.42 6.20 -13.69
N VAL A 90 -8.41 5.60 -13.02
CA VAL A 90 -9.70 5.22 -13.63
C VAL A 90 -10.82 6.21 -13.29
N GLU A 91 -10.68 6.95 -12.20
CA GLU A 91 -11.65 7.97 -11.79
C GLU A 91 -10.97 9.14 -11.08
N VAL A 92 -11.53 10.33 -11.29
CA VAL A 92 -11.07 11.58 -10.68
C VAL A 92 -12.28 12.28 -10.07
N ALA A 93 -12.23 12.52 -8.76
CA ALA A 93 -13.26 13.28 -8.04
C ALA A 93 -12.63 14.51 -7.38
N LEU A 94 -13.02 15.69 -7.84
CA LEU A 94 -12.61 16.99 -7.29
C LEU A 94 -13.75 17.56 -6.44
N ARG A 95 -13.46 17.95 -5.20
CA ARG A 95 -14.42 18.63 -4.33
C ARG A 95 -14.81 19.96 -4.96
N ARG A 96 -16.13 20.21 -5.04
CA ARG A 96 -16.66 21.50 -5.48
C ARG A 96 -16.57 22.48 -4.31
N LEU A 97 -15.96 23.64 -4.55
CA LEU A 97 -15.92 24.79 -3.62
C LEU A 97 -17.24 25.56 -3.66
#